data_AF-A0A2H1WEC6-F1
#
_entry.id   AF-A0A2H1WEC6-F1
#
_cell.length_a   1.000
_cell.length_b   1.000
_cell.length_c   1.000
_cell.angle_alpha   90.00
_cell.angle_beta   90.00
_cell.angle_gamma   90.00
#
_symmetry.space_group_name_H-M   'P 1'
#
loop_
_entity.id
_entity.type
_entity.pdbx_description
1 polymer ?
#
loop_
_entity_poly.entity_id
_entity_poly.type
_entity_poly.pdbx_seq_one_letter_code
_entity_poly.pdbx_strand_id
1 'polypeptide(L)'
;MCMFSYTYTFYTSHNLGFLFINPNLESFLGFLHTTFCCIGFAMNFITVVRSKQSLKFLLMFQRVQRALNNKTDTKETIVYNWTTVIITLIYYFVYNGGLYYFAHLSIYYAIGCLCTISLIDFNMVYIIQIMKMLNNKMELWDIEVKHCEELEDRHGGHYWRKLFQTYVDILECYNIHNVCYQAFIAYYLIDVLIHSLVYIRIVILMLHDDGDNISNISIIISIFLSTWVFKNFHWQAKLIHQYEKFYIAVQKVHDTCTCILKTTHSSAEKKLCKNMLRLHRASFSKMSLYGMFHVDAALQQGLTMLLTEYTVVLLQFALL
;
A
#
# COMPACT_ATOMS: atom_id res chain seq x y z
N MET A 1 -4.44 -11.49 -21.52
CA MET A 1 -3.66 -10.24 -21.35
C MET A 1 -2.21 -10.51 -20.97
N CYS A 2 -1.86 -11.29 -19.94
CA CYS A 2 -0.45 -11.60 -19.61
C CYS A 2 0.33 -12.25 -20.76
N MET A 3 -0.27 -13.21 -21.46
CA MET A 3 0.33 -13.82 -22.65
C MET A 3 0.59 -12.81 -23.77
N PHE A 4 -0.35 -11.87 -23.99
CA PHE A 4 -0.18 -10.79 -24.96
C PHE A 4 0.90 -9.80 -24.52
N SER A 5 0.94 -9.46 -23.22
CA SER A 5 2.00 -8.62 -22.65
C SER A 5 3.36 -9.28 -22.84
N TYR A 6 3.50 -10.59 -22.58
CA TYR A 6 4.73 -11.36 -22.73
C TYR A 6 5.20 -11.44 -24.18
N THR A 7 4.31 -11.84 -25.10
CA THR A 7 4.64 -11.89 -26.53
C THR A 7 5.00 -10.51 -27.06
N TYR A 8 4.38 -9.47 -26.50
CA TYR A 8 4.65 -8.10 -26.88
C TYR A 8 5.98 -7.60 -26.30
N THR A 9 6.28 -7.76 -25.01
CA THR A 9 7.59 -7.39 -24.44
C THR A 9 8.74 -8.13 -25.10
N PHE A 10 8.56 -9.39 -25.45
CA PHE A 10 9.55 -10.16 -26.21
C PHE A 10 9.73 -9.63 -27.64
N TYR A 11 8.65 -9.20 -28.28
CA TYR A 11 8.70 -8.55 -29.60
C TYR A 11 9.31 -7.14 -29.54
N THR A 12 9.02 -6.34 -28.51
CA THR A 12 9.62 -5.02 -28.33
C THR A 12 11.08 -5.11 -27.93
N SER A 13 11.50 -6.07 -27.08
CA SER A 13 12.92 -6.24 -26.76
C SER A 13 13.74 -6.56 -28.01
N HIS A 14 13.17 -7.35 -28.94
CA HIS A 14 13.84 -7.61 -30.20
C HIS A 14 14.01 -6.34 -31.07
N ASN A 15 13.13 -5.36 -30.95
CA ASN A 15 13.19 -4.09 -31.69
C ASN A 15 13.90 -2.94 -30.93
N LEU A 16 13.96 -3.01 -29.59
CA LEU A 16 14.64 -2.05 -28.70
C LEU A 16 16.11 -2.37 -28.45
N GLY A 17 16.61 -3.51 -28.94
CA GLY A 17 18.02 -3.90 -28.89
C GLY A 17 19.02 -2.89 -29.47
N PHE A 18 18.55 -1.77 -30.03
CA PHE A 18 19.37 -0.63 -30.42
C PHE A 18 19.76 0.30 -29.24
N LEU A 19 19.02 0.29 -28.13
CA LEU A 19 19.23 1.19 -26.98
C LEU A 19 20.03 0.55 -25.84
N PHE A 20 20.13 -0.78 -25.80
CA PHE A 20 20.89 -1.49 -24.77
C PHE A 20 22.15 -2.11 -25.36
N ILE A 21 23.29 -1.72 -24.81
CA ILE A 21 24.62 -2.19 -25.20
C ILE A 21 24.81 -3.70 -24.94
N ASN A 22 23.99 -4.30 -24.06
CA ASN A 22 24.13 -5.70 -23.65
C ASN A 22 22.82 -6.52 -23.82
N PRO A 23 22.74 -7.43 -24.80
CA PRO A 23 21.53 -8.22 -25.08
C PRO A 23 21.16 -9.18 -23.94
N ASN A 24 22.15 -9.62 -23.13
CA ASN A 24 21.88 -10.49 -21.99
C ASN A 24 21.11 -9.75 -20.88
N LEU A 25 21.45 -8.47 -20.66
CA LEU A 25 20.77 -7.64 -19.67
C LEU A 25 19.32 -7.38 -20.09
N GLU A 26 19.09 -7.06 -21.37
CA GLU A 26 17.76 -6.83 -21.90
C GLU A 26 16.85 -8.07 -21.74
N SER A 27 17.36 -9.25 -22.13
CA SER A 27 16.61 -10.51 -21.96
C SER A 27 16.25 -10.77 -20.49
N PHE A 28 17.21 -10.53 -19.59
CA PHE A 28 16.99 -10.67 -18.15
C PHE A 28 15.93 -9.70 -17.61
N LEU A 29 15.95 -8.43 -18.04
CA LEU A 29 14.94 -7.43 -17.65
C LEU A 29 13.55 -7.80 -18.15
N GLY A 30 13.45 -8.24 -19.41
CA GLY A 30 12.18 -8.71 -19.98
C GLY A 30 11.62 -9.92 -19.23
N PHE A 31 12.48 -10.86 -18.86
CA PHE A 31 12.11 -12.02 -18.04
C PHE A 31 11.62 -11.62 -16.65
N LEU A 32 12.37 -10.75 -15.95
CA LEU A 32 11.98 -10.25 -14.64
C LEU A 32 10.64 -9.53 -14.71
N HIS A 33 10.50 -8.55 -15.59
CA HIS A 33 9.28 -7.76 -15.71
C HIS A 33 8.06 -8.64 -16.00
N THR A 34 8.20 -9.59 -16.94
CA THR A 34 7.13 -10.55 -17.24
C THR A 34 6.76 -11.37 -16.00
N THR A 35 7.76 -11.90 -15.29
CA THR A 35 7.55 -12.73 -14.11
C THR A 35 6.78 -11.96 -13.04
N PHE A 36 7.19 -10.72 -12.74
CA PHE A 36 6.50 -9.85 -11.80
C PHE A 36 5.08 -9.52 -12.27
N CYS A 37 4.88 -9.14 -13.54
CA CYS A 37 3.54 -8.91 -14.07
C CYS A 37 2.64 -10.14 -13.93
N CYS A 38 3.12 -11.33 -14.28
CA CYS A 38 2.38 -12.58 -14.13
C CYS A 38 2.00 -12.85 -12.67
N ILE A 39 2.94 -12.67 -11.73
CA ILE A 39 2.67 -12.81 -10.30
C ILE A 39 1.65 -11.76 -9.86
N GLY A 40 1.84 -10.48 -10.18
CA GLY A 40 0.89 -9.40 -9.85
C GLY A 40 -0.53 -9.67 -10.34
N PHE A 41 -0.68 -10.19 -11.56
CA PHE A 41 -1.97 -10.64 -12.08
C PHE A 41 -2.57 -11.81 -11.30
N ALA A 42 -1.76 -12.81 -10.96
CA ALA A 42 -2.20 -13.92 -10.12
C ALA A 42 -2.66 -13.44 -8.74
N MET A 43 -1.95 -12.48 -8.14
CA MET A 43 -2.31 -11.88 -6.85
C MET A 43 -3.62 -11.09 -6.93
N ASN A 44 -3.84 -10.35 -8.01
CA ASN A 44 -5.11 -9.68 -8.28
C ASN A 44 -6.25 -10.69 -8.41
N PHE A 45 -6.02 -11.80 -9.13
CA PHE A 45 -7.01 -12.87 -9.26
C PHE A 45 -7.32 -13.52 -7.91
N ILE A 46 -6.31 -13.81 -7.08
CA ILE A 46 -6.51 -14.35 -5.72
C ILE A 46 -7.37 -13.39 -4.88
N THR A 47 -7.11 -12.08 -4.99
CA THR A 47 -7.89 -11.04 -4.29
C THR A 47 -9.34 -11.04 -4.73
N VAL A 48 -9.61 -11.20 -6.04
CA VAL A 48 -10.97 -11.30 -6.60
C VAL A 48 -11.65 -12.61 -6.19
N VAL A 49 -10.95 -13.74 -6.21
CA VAL A 49 -11.49 -15.04 -5.77
C VAL A 49 -11.88 -15.01 -4.30
N ARG A 50 -11.14 -14.25 -3.47
CA ARG A 50 -11.49 -13.97 -2.06
C ARG A 50 -12.66 -12.99 -1.89
N SER A 51 -13.41 -12.69 -2.96
CA SER A 51 -14.61 -11.83 -2.96
C SER A 51 -15.58 -12.09 -1.81
N LYS A 52 -15.77 -13.34 -1.36
CA LYS A 52 -16.62 -13.65 -0.20
C LYS A 52 -16.14 -12.95 1.07
N GLN A 53 -14.84 -12.93 1.32
CA GLN A 53 -14.24 -12.22 2.45
C GLN A 53 -14.31 -10.71 2.25
N SER A 54 -14.09 -10.22 1.03
CA SER A 54 -14.23 -8.79 0.69
C SER A 54 -15.68 -8.30 0.86
N LEU A 55 -16.67 -9.13 0.54
CA LEU A 55 -18.08 -8.84 0.77
C LEU A 55 -18.40 -8.82 2.26
N LYS A 56 -17.89 -9.79 3.03
CA LYS A 56 -18.02 -9.81 4.50
C LYS A 56 -17.40 -8.55 5.10
N PHE A 57 -16.21 -8.15 4.65
CA PHE A 57 -15.55 -6.91 5.04
C PHE A 57 -16.46 -5.70 4.76
N LEU A 58 -17.00 -5.59 3.55
CA LEU A 58 -17.87 -4.47 3.17
C LEU A 58 -19.12 -4.38 4.05
N LEU A 59 -19.80 -5.49 4.30
CA LEU A 59 -21.01 -5.53 5.14
C LEU A 59 -20.71 -5.14 6.59
N MET A 60 -19.59 -5.60 7.12
CA MET A 60 -19.16 -5.28 8.48
C MET A 60 -18.72 -3.81 8.60
N PHE A 61 -18.00 -3.31 7.61
CA PHE A 61 -17.62 -1.90 7.55
C PHE A 61 -18.86 -0.98 7.45
N GLN A 62 -19.88 -1.38 6.68
CA GLN A 62 -21.15 -0.66 6.64
C GLN A 62 -21.86 -0.64 8.01
N ARG A 63 -21.77 -1.72 8.77
CA ARG A 63 -22.32 -1.78 10.13
C ARG A 63 -21.60 -0.81 11.06
N VAL A 64 -20.25 -0.81 11.05
CA VAL A 64 -19.42 0.15 11.78
C VAL A 64 -19.79 1.59 11.41
N GLN A 65 -19.93 1.86 10.11
CA GLN A 65 -20.30 3.17 9.61
C GLN A 65 -21.68 3.65 10.09
N ARG A 66 -22.68 2.75 10.15
CA ARG A 66 -24.01 3.07 10.69
C ARG A 66 -23.98 3.25 12.21
N ALA A 67 -23.07 2.57 12.90
CA ALA A 67 -22.94 2.67 14.34
C ALA A 67 -22.35 4.02 14.79
N LEU A 68 -21.25 4.45 14.15
CA LEU A 68 -20.50 5.69 14.43
C LEU A 68 -20.94 6.85 13.52
N ASN A 69 -22.25 7.05 13.38
CA ASN A 69 -22.89 7.87 12.33
C ASN A 69 -22.35 9.32 12.21
N ASN A 70 -21.23 9.50 11.50
CA ASN A 70 -20.69 10.79 11.13
C ASN A 70 -20.80 10.97 9.60
N LYS A 71 -21.78 11.78 9.19
CA LYS A 71 -22.06 12.07 7.77
C LYS A 71 -20.97 12.93 7.14
N THR A 72 -20.33 13.82 7.88
CA THR A 72 -19.35 14.77 7.34
C THR A 72 -18.08 14.04 6.91
N ASP A 73 -17.49 13.23 7.79
CA ASP A 73 -16.25 12.49 7.52
C ASP A 73 -16.38 11.51 6.35
N THR A 74 -17.57 10.94 6.14
CA THR A 74 -17.79 10.03 4.99
C THR A 74 -17.68 10.74 3.65
N LYS A 75 -18.21 11.96 3.55
CA LYS A 75 -18.16 12.72 2.29
C LYS A 75 -16.72 13.13 1.98
N GLU A 76 -16.00 13.62 2.98
CA GLU A 76 -14.59 14.00 2.82
C GLU A 76 -13.72 12.81 2.40
N THR A 77 -13.96 11.64 3.00
CA THR A 77 -13.21 10.42 2.63
C THR A 77 -13.51 9.99 1.20
N ILE A 78 -14.78 10.04 0.75
CA ILE A 78 -15.15 9.72 -0.63
C ILE A 78 -14.48 10.68 -1.62
N VAL A 79 -14.53 11.99 -1.35
CA VAL A 79 -13.89 13.02 -2.20
C VAL A 79 -12.39 12.77 -2.28
N TYR A 80 -11.72 12.56 -1.15
CA TYR A 80 -10.28 12.28 -1.11
C TYR A 80 -9.90 11.02 -1.91
N ASN A 81 -10.72 9.97 -1.84
CA ASN A 81 -10.49 8.73 -2.58
C ASN A 81 -10.54 8.97 -4.09
N TRP A 82 -11.59 9.64 -4.59
CA TRP A 82 -11.72 9.96 -6.01
C TRP A 82 -10.62 10.88 -6.50
N THR A 83 -10.28 11.91 -5.73
CA THR A 83 -9.15 12.79 -6.06
C THR A 83 -7.84 12.01 -6.17
N THR A 84 -7.59 11.05 -5.26
CA THR A 84 -6.39 10.20 -5.32
C THR A 84 -6.37 9.33 -6.58
N VAL A 85 -7.50 8.74 -6.96
CA VAL A 85 -7.60 7.90 -8.17
C VAL A 85 -7.39 8.73 -9.43
N ILE A 86 -8.01 9.91 -9.53
CA ILE A 86 -7.90 10.81 -10.68
C ILE A 86 -6.46 11.32 -10.84
N ILE A 87 -5.82 11.78 -9.76
CA ILE A 87 -4.42 12.22 -9.79
C ILE A 87 -3.51 11.07 -10.25
N THR A 88 -3.75 9.85 -9.75
CA THR A 88 -2.97 8.67 -10.15
C THR A 88 -3.12 8.38 -11.65
N LEU A 89 -4.35 8.42 -12.18
CA LEU A 89 -4.62 8.26 -13.61
C LEU A 89 -3.90 9.31 -14.45
N ILE A 90 -4.01 10.60 -14.09
CA ILE A 90 -3.36 11.70 -14.80
C ILE A 90 -1.85 11.51 -14.81
N TYR A 91 -1.25 11.18 -13.66
CA TYR A 91 0.18 10.88 -13.55
C TYR A 91 0.60 9.79 -14.54
N TYR A 92 -0.17 8.70 -14.63
CA TYR A 92 0.10 7.61 -15.56
C TYR A 92 0.01 8.05 -17.03
N PHE A 93 -0.99 8.85 -17.40
CA PHE A 93 -1.10 9.36 -18.77
C PHE A 93 0.06 10.28 -19.14
N VAL A 94 0.44 11.20 -18.24
CA VAL A 94 1.57 12.11 -18.46
C VAL A 94 2.89 11.34 -18.55
N TYR A 95 3.13 10.39 -17.64
CA TYR A 95 4.34 9.58 -17.62
C TYR A 95 4.49 8.74 -18.90
N ASN A 96 3.44 8.00 -19.29
CA ASN A 96 3.47 7.18 -20.50
C ASN A 96 3.53 8.04 -21.78
N GLY A 97 2.85 9.18 -21.82
CA GLY A 97 2.94 10.12 -22.94
C GLY A 97 4.35 10.69 -23.11
N GLY A 98 5.01 11.02 -22.01
CA GLY A 98 6.41 11.44 -22.00
C GLY A 98 7.34 10.34 -22.53
N LEU A 99 7.23 9.11 -22.00
CA LEU A 99 8.03 7.98 -22.48
C LEU A 99 7.77 7.66 -23.96
N TYR A 100 6.52 7.72 -24.41
CA TYR A 100 6.18 7.55 -25.82
C TYR A 100 6.89 8.58 -26.71
N TYR A 101 6.83 9.86 -26.31
CA TYR A 101 7.43 10.95 -27.08
C TYR A 101 8.97 10.90 -27.09
N PHE A 102 9.61 10.69 -25.93
CA PHE A 102 11.06 10.77 -25.81
C PHE A 102 11.79 9.48 -26.18
N ALA A 103 11.21 8.31 -25.91
CA ALA A 103 11.85 7.02 -26.19
C ALA A 103 11.32 6.33 -27.46
N HIS A 104 10.47 7.01 -28.23
CA HIS A 104 9.84 6.49 -29.46
C HIS A 104 9.20 5.10 -29.27
N LEU A 105 8.65 4.85 -28.08
CA LEU A 105 8.01 3.57 -27.78
C LEU A 105 6.72 3.41 -28.60
N SER A 106 6.41 2.17 -28.95
CA SER A 106 5.18 1.85 -29.69
C SER A 106 3.93 2.09 -28.83
N ILE A 107 2.86 2.62 -29.45
CA ILE A 107 1.63 2.98 -28.73
C ILE A 107 0.98 1.78 -28.02
N TYR A 108 1.08 0.57 -28.58
CA TYR A 108 0.55 -0.64 -27.96
C TYR A 108 1.31 -1.01 -26.68
N TYR A 109 2.61 -0.73 -26.61
CA TYR A 109 3.41 -0.88 -25.38
C TYR A 109 2.86 0.03 -24.28
N ALA A 110 2.71 1.32 -24.61
CA ALA A 110 2.23 2.32 -23.68
C ALA A 110 0.83 1.97 -23.13
N ILE A 111 -0.07 1.49 -23.98
CA ILE A 111 -1.41 1.04 -23.57
C ILE A 111 -1.33 -0.21 -22.67
N GLY A 112 -0.49 -1.20 -23.03
CA GLY A 112 -0.31 -2.41 -22.24
C GLY A 112 0.25 -2.12 -20.84
N CYS A 113 1.32 -1.32 -20.76
CA CYS A 113 1.90 -0.88 -19.50
C CYS A 113 0.90 -0.05 -18.67
N LEU A 114 0.19 0.87 -19.32
CA LEU A 114 -0.85 1.68 -18.66
C LEU A 114 -1.91 0.78 -18.01
N CYS A 115 -2.45 -0.21 -18.73
CA CYS A 115 -3.47 -1.10 -18.17
C CYS A 115 -2.92 -1.99 -17.05
N THR A 116 -1.78 -2.64 -17.25
CA THR A 116 -1.27 -3.66 -16.32
C THR A 116 -0.74 -3.05 -15.03
N ILE A 117 0.08 -1.99 -15.13
CA ILE A 117 0.74 -1.39 -13.99
C ILE A 117 -0.24 -0.55 -13.16
N SER A 118 -1.12 0.20 -13.84
CA SER A 118 -2.13 0.98 -13.11
C SER A 118 -3.03 0.10 -12.25
N LEU A 119 -3.37 -1.11 -12.68
CA LEU A 119 -4.18 -2.05 -11.89
C LEU A 119 -3.50 -2.44 -10.57
N ILE A 120 -2.19 -2.69 -10.59
CA ILE A 120 -1.43 -3.01 -9.36
C ILE A 120 -1.43 -1.79 -8.43
N ASP A 121 -1.15 -0.61 -8.96
CA ASP A 121 -1.16 0.63 -8.19
C ASP A 121 -2.55 0.97 -7.64
N PHE A 122 -3.63 0.73 -8.39
CA PHE A 122 -5.00 0.92 -7.90
C PHE A 122 -5.30 0.01 -6.72
N ASN A 123 -4.83 -1.23 -6.74
CA ASN A 123 -4.97 -2.12 -5.60
C ASN A 123 -4.20 -1.61 -4.38
N MET A 124 -2.98 -1.08 -4.56
CA MET A 124 -2.26 -0.41 -3.47
C MET A 124 -3.01 0.81 -2.93
N VAL A 125 -3.52 1.69 -3.82
CA VAL A 125 -4.34 2.83 -3.42
C VAL A 125 -5.56 2.36 -2.64
N TYR A 126 -6.25 1.32 -3.11
CA TYR A 126 -7.42 0.75 -2.44
C TYR A 126 -7.10 0.26 -1.02
N ILE A 127 -5.99 -0.45 -0.84
CA ILE A 127 -5.51 -0.92 0.48
C ILE A 127 -5.25 0.27 1.41
N ILE A 128 -4.54 1.30 0.92
CA ILE A 128 -4.26 2.53 1.67
C ILE A 128 -5.55 3.20 2.12
N GLN A 129 -6.54 3.32 1.23
CA GLN A 129 -7.80 3.97 1.56
C GLN A 129 -8.63 3.17 2.56
N ILE A 130 -8.65 1.82 2.46
CA ILE A 130 -9.30 1.00 3.48
C ILE A 130 -8.68 1.24 4.85
N MET A 131 -7.35 1.21 4.96
CA MET A 131 -6.72 1.43 6.26
C MET A 131 -6.95 2.83 6.78
N LYS A 132 -6.93 3.85 5.92
CA LYS A 132 -7.31 5.22 6.29
C LYS A 132 -8.75 5.28 6.83
N MET A 133 -9.69 4.60 6.18
CA MET A 133 -11.08 4.53 6.64
C MET A 133 -11.21 3.85 8.00
N LEU A 134 -10.50 2.75 8.24
CA LEU A 134 -10.48 2.07 9.53
C LEU A 134 -9.86 2.94 10.62
N ASN A 135 -8.78 3.67 10.31
CA ASN A 135 -8.17 4.63 11.21
C ASN A 135 -9.16 5.71 11.66
N ASN A 136 -9.82 6.37 10.70
CA ASN A 136 -10.81 7.40 11.01
C ASN A 136 -11.96 6.85 11.88
N LYS A 137 -12.38 5.61 11.67
CA LYS A 137 -13.40 4.97 12.52
C LYS A 137 -12.91 4.66 13.92
N MET A 138 -11.66 4.24 14.07
CA MET A 138 -11.06 4.03 15.39
C MET A 138 -10.93 5.36 16.14
N GLU A 139 -10.53 6.45 15.47
CA GLU A 139 -10.44 7.78 16.06
C GLU A 139 -11.82 8.32 16.49
N LEU A 140 -12.84 8.18 15.64
CA LEU A 140 -14.21 8.55 16.01
C LEU A 140 -14.72 7.75 17.21
N TRP A 141 -14.41 6.46 17.28
CA TRP A 141 -14.76 5.63 18.40
C TRP A 141 -14.09 6.12 19.71
N ASP A 142 -12.80 6.49 19.67
CA ASP A 142 -12.07 7.06 20.82
C ASP A 142 -12.72 8.38 21.29
N ILE A 143 -13.16 9.21 20.35
CA ILE A 143 -13.87 10.46 20.65
C ILE A 143 -15.21 10.15 21.31
N GLU A 144 -16.02 9.26 20.74
CA GLU A 144 -17.34 8.89 21.31
C GLU A 144 -17.21 8.38 22.74
N VAL A 145 -16.23 7.51 23.03
CA VAL A 145 -15.99 7.01 24.39
C VAL A 145 -15.69 8.12 25.38
N LYS A 146 -14.90 9.13 24.99
CA LYS A 146 -14.50 10.24 25.86
C LYS A 146 -15.66 11.18 26.19
N HIS A 147 -16.63 11.32 25.29
CA HIS A 147 -17.79 12.19 25.49
C HIS A 147 -18.96 11.47 26.18
N CYS A 148 -18.83 10.19 26.52
CA CYS A 148 -19.91 9.41 27.11
C CYS A 148 -20.26 9.77 28.55
N GLU A 149 -19.34 10.39 29.31
CA GLU A 149 -19.61 10.79 30.69
C GLU A 149 -20.84 11.72 30.79
N GLU A 150 -21.15 12.48 29.74
CA GLU A 150 -22.31 13.39 29.70
C GLU A 150 -23.63 12.70 29.31
N LEU A 151 -23.57 11.49 28.73
CA LEU A 151 -24.73 10.79 28.14
C LEU A 151 -25.21 9.59 28.96
N GLU A 152 -24.46 9.17 29.99
CA GLU A 152 -24.73 7.97 30.79
C GLU A 152 -26.13 8.02 31.45
N ASP A 153 -26.59 9.21 31.86
CA ASP A 153 -27.89 9.41 32.51
C ASP A 153 -29.10 9.07 31.63
N ARG A 154 -28.95 8.98 30.30
CA ARG A 154 -30.11 8.88 29.39
C ARG A 154 -30.32 7.51 28.75
N HIS A 155 -29.29 6.69 28.55
CA HIS A 155 -29.38 5.54 27.61
C HIS A 155 -29.00 4.17 28.19
N GLY A 156 -28.54 4.09 29.44
CA GLY A 156 -28.27 2.83 30.12
C GLY A 156 -27.23 1.92 29.43
N GLY A 157 -27.09 0.68 29.92
CA GLY A 157 -26.06 -0.27 29.46
C GLY A 157 -26.13 -0.72 27.99
N HIS A 158 -27.22 -0.40 27.27
CA HIS A 158 -27.36 -0.72 25.84
C HIS A 158 -26.37 0.08 24.98
N TYR A 159 -26.14 1.35 25.31
CA TYR A 159 -25.20 2.20 24.58
C TYR A 159 -23.77 1.65 24.64
N TRP A 160 -23.29 1.34 25.85
CA TRP A 160 -21.96 0.74 26.05
C TRP A 160 -21.79 -0.57 25.30
N ARG A 161 -22.82 -1.44 25.30
CA ARG A 161 -22.80 -2.69 24.53
C ARG A 161 -22.65 -2.44 23.03
N LYS A 162 -23.36 -1.44 22.50
CA LYS A 162 -23.26 -1.05 21.08
C LYS A 162 -21.83 -0.57 20.76
N LEU A 163 -21.25 0.27 21.61
CA LEU A 163 -19.91 0.82 21.42
C LEU A 163 -18.84 -0.28 21.41
N PHE A 164 -18.91 -1.24 22.35
CA PHE A 164 -18.01 -2.39 22.35
C PHE A 164 -18.20 -3.28 21.11
N GLN A 165 -19.43 -3.53 20.66
CA GLN A 165 -19.65 -4.29 19.43
C GLN A 165 -19.05 -3.58 18.21
N THR A 166 -19.16 -2.26 18.14
CA THR A 166 -18.53 -1.48 17.07
C THR A 166 -17.00 -1.63 17.07
N TYR A 167 -16.37 -1.63 18.25
CA TYR A 167 -14.93 -1.87 18.37
C TYR A 167 -14.53 -3.27 17.89
N VAL A 168 -15.29 -4.29 18.30
CA VAL A 168 -15.13 -5.67 17.81
C VAL A 168 -15.22 -5.72 16.28
N ASP A 169 -16.24 -5.09 15.71
CA ASP A 169 -16.47 -5.07 14.27
C ASP A 169 -15.33 -4.32 13.51
N ILE A 170 -14.74 -3.26 14.10
CA ILE A 170 -13.56 -2.56 13.52
C ILE A 170 -12.34 -3.49 13.50
N LEU A 171 -12.04 -4.16 14.63
CA LEU A 171 -10.89 -5.07 14.70
C LEU A 171 -11.08 -6.29 13.78
N GLU A 172 -12.31 -6.80 13.66
CA GLU A 172 -12.60 -7.89 12.73
C GLU A 172 -12.42 -7.41 11.27
N CYS A 173 -12.79 -6.16 10.94
CA CYS A 173 -12.54 -5.58 9.61
C CYS A 173 -11.05 -5.53 9.30
N TYR A 174 -10.23 -5.08 10.27
CA TYR A 174 -8.78 -5.07 10.15
C TYR A 174 -8.20 -6.47 9.98
N ASN A 175 -8.69 -7.47 10.73
CA ASN A 175 -8.22 -8.85 10.58
C ASN A 175 -8.56 -9.44 9.19
N ILE A 176 -9.76 -9.19 8.67
CA ILE A 176 -10.12 -9.60 7.31
C ILE A 176 -9.24 -8.88 6.28
N HIS A 177 -9.01 -7.58 6.46
CA HIS A 177 -8.13 -6.79 5.60
C HIS A 177 -6.72 -7.40 5.54
N ASN A 178 -6.12 -7.68 6.70
CA ASN A 178 -4.80 -8.29 6.79
C ASN A 178 -4.75 -9.63 6.05
N VAL A 179 -5.71 -10.52 6.29
CA VAL A 179 -5.74 -11.83 5.62
C VAL A 179 -5.87 -11.67 4.10
N CYS A 180 -6.71 -10.76 3.63
CA CYS A 180 -6.92 -10.52 2.21
C CYS A 180 -5.66 -9.98 1.51
N TYR A 181 -4.97 -9.03 2.14
CA TYR A 181 -3.91 -8.25 1.48
C TYR A 181 -2.48 -8.58 1.91
N GLN A 182 -2.28 -9.47 2.89
CA GLN A 182 -0.94 -9.88 3.35
C GLN A 182 -0.03 -10.32 2.21
N ALA A 183 -0.52 -11.20 1.35
CA ALA A 183 0.26 -11.72 0.24
C ALA A 183 0.60 -10.61 -0.77
N PHE A 184 -0.36 -9.72 -1.06
CA PHE A 184 -0.19 -8.62 -2.01
C PHE A 184 0.80 -7.57 -1.51
N ILE A 185 0.74 -7.19 -0.23
CA ILE A 185 1.70 -6.27 0.38
C ILE A 185 3.11 -6.87 0.36
N ALA A 186 3.26 -8.16 0.70
CA ALA A 186 4.55 -8.83 0.62
C ALA A 186 5.12 -8.85 -0.81
N TYR A 187 4.28 -9.17 -1.81
CA TYR A 187 4.63 -9.09 -3.22
C TYR A 187 5.11 -7.68 -3.60
N TYR A 188 4.34 -6.64 -3.23
CA TYR A 188 4.67 -5.26 -3.56
C TYR A 188 6.01 -4.82 -2.96
N LEU A 189 6.34 -5.22 -1.73
CA LEU A 189 7.62 -4.87 -1.11
C LEU A 189 8.82 -5.49 -1.84
N ILE A 190 8.69 -6.77 -2.22
CA ILE A 190 9.72 -7.49 -2.99
C ILE A 190 9.86 -6.86 -4.38
N ASP A 191 8.73 -6.53 -5.01
CA ASP A 191 8.67 -5.87 -6.32
C ASP A 191 9.39 -4.51 -6.29
N VAL A 192 9.08 -3.65 -5.31
CA VAL A 192 9.73 -2.34 -5.15
C VAL A 192 11.24 -2.48 -4.95
N LEU A 193 11.68 -3.40 -4.09
CA LEU A 193 13.11 -3.62 -3.83
C LEU A 193 13.85 -4.05 -5.11
N ILE A 194 13.36 -5.08 -5.78
CA ILE A 194 14.03 -5.67 -6.95
C ILE A 194 14.03 -4.67 -8.12
N HIS A 195 12.89 -4.04 -8.42
CA HIS A 195 12.84 -3.05 -9.50
C HIS A 195 13.70 -1.83 -9.20
N SER A 196 13.78 -1.38 -7.95
CA SER A 196 14.66 -0.26 -7.58
C SER A 196 16.13 -0.59 -7.84
N LEU A 197 16.59 -1.77 -7.44
CA LEU A 197 17.96 -2.23 -7.70
C LEU A 197 18.26 -2.33 -9.19
N VAL A 198 17.31 -2.89 -9.95
CA VAL A 198 17.41 -3.00 -11.40
C VAL A 198 17.52 -1.62 -12.05
N TYR A 199 16.68 -0.66 -11.66
CA TYR A 199 16.72 0.69 -12.23
C TYR A 199 17.98 1.45 -11.85
N ILE A 200 18.44 1.34 -10.60
CA ILE A 200 19.72 1.92 -10.17
C ILE A 200 20.86 1.36 -11.01
N ARG A 201 20.90 0.03 -11.24
CA ARG A 201 21.92 -0.59 -12.09
C ARG A 201 21.87 -0.07 -13.52
N ILE A 202 20.69 0.10 -14.12
CA ILE A 202 20.53 0.65 -15.47
C ILE A 202 21.06 2.08 -15.53
N VAL A 203 20.73 2.91 -14.54
CA VAL A 203 21.24 4.29 -14.47
C VAL A 203 22.77 4.32 -14.35
N ILE A 204 23.36 3.49 -13.50
CA ILE A 204 24.82 3.39 -13.36
C ILE A 204 25.47 3.00 -14.70
N LEU A 205 24.91 2.00 -15.41
CA LEU A 205 25.42 1.56 -16.71
C LEU A 205 25.33 2.65 -17.78
N MET A 206 24.22 3.39 -17.84
CA MET A 206 24.04 4.52 -18.76
C MET A 206 25.04 5.65 -18.48
N LEU A 207 25.28 5.95 -17.19
CA LEU A 207 26.25 6.97 -16.80
C LEU A 207 27.70 6.56 -17.05
N HIS A 208 28.00 5.25 -16.99
CA HIS A 208 29.36 4.74 -17.24
C HIS A 208 29.71 4.71 -18.73
N ASP A 209 28.78 4.28 -19.60
CA ASP A 209 29.05 4.10 -21.04
C ASP A 209 29.20 5.44 -21.80
N ASP A 210 28.46 6.47 -21.38
CA ASP A 210 28.42 7.76 -22.07
C ASP A 210 29.72 8.58 -21.96
N GLY A 211 30.67 8.19 -21.10
CA GLY A 211 31.95 8.87 -20.92
C GLY A 211 31.81 10.38 -20.69
N ASP A 212 32.60 11.19 -21.41
CA ASP A 212 32.56 12.67 -21.30
C ASP A 212 31.36 13.32 -22.03
N ASN A 213 30.66 12.59 -22.90
CA ASN A 213 29.59 13.12 -23.75
C ASN A 213 28.24 12.49 -23.40
N ILE A 214 27.77 12.75 -22.18
CA ILE A 214 26.44 12.32 -21.72
C ILE A 214 25.37 12.77 -22.70
N SER A 215 24.66 11.81 -23.29
CA SER A 215 23.60 12.11 -24.23
C SER A 215 22.40 12.70 -23.48
N ASN A 216 21.75 13.71 -24.06
CA ASN A 216 20.52 14.27 -23.48
C ASN A 216 19.45 13.17 -23.27
N ILE A 217 19.46 12.14 -24.11
CA ILE A 217 18.53 11.01 -24.03
C ILE A 217 18.78 10.18 -22.77
N SER A 218 20.03 9.85 -22.46
CA SER A 218 20.43 9.10 -21.26
C SER A 218 19.99 9.82 -19.97
N ILE A 219 20.16 11.14 -19.93
CA ILE A 219 19.71 11.98 -18.80
C ILE A 219 18.19 11.89 -18.65
N ILE A 220 17.46 12.07 -19.75
CA ILE A 220 16.00 12.01 -19.74
C ILE A 220 15.51 10.65 -19.24
N ILE A 221 16.04 9.54 -19.76
CA ILE A 221 15.68 8.18 -19.32
C ILE A 221 15.98 8.00 -17.83
N SER A 222 17.14 8.47 -17.37
CA SER A 222 17.52 8.39 -15.95
C SER A 222 16.54 9.14 -15.04
N ILE A 223 16.03 10.31 -15.47
CA ILE A 223 15.00 11.07 -14.75
C ILE A 223 13.68 10.27 -14.71
N PHE A 224 13.27 9.65 -15.82
CA PHE A 224 12.06 8.82 -15.86
C PHE A 224 12.14 7.59 -14.94
N LEU A 225 13.29 6.90 -14.92
CA LEU A 225 13.53 5.76 -14.04
C LEU A 225 13.57 6.18 -12.57
N SER A 226 14.27 7.27 -12.26
CA SER A 226 14.35 7.81 -10.89
C SER A 226 12.98 8.25 -10.37
N THR A 227 12.18 8.92 -11.21
CA THR A 227 10.81 9.33 -10.87
C THR A 227 9.93 8.13 -10.58
N TRP A 228 10.11 7.03 -11.32
CA TRP A 228 9.36 5.79 -11.11
C TRP A 228 9.73 5.09 -9.78
N VAL A 229 11.02 4.99 -9.48
CA VAL A 229 11.51 4.49 -8.18
C VAL A 229 10.92 5.33 -7.04
N PHE A 230 10.99 6.66 -7.16
CA PHE A 230 10.44 7.56 -6.17
C PHE A 230 8.92 7.35 -5.98
N LYS A 231 8.16 7.18 -7.06
CA LYS A 231 6.72 6.86 -7.00
C LYS A 231 6.46 5.57 -6.21
N ASN A 232 7.23 4.51 -6.47
CA ASN A 232 7.09 3.23 -5.77
C ASN A 232 7.33 3.36 -4.27
N PHE A 233 8.41 4.06 -3.88
CA PHE A 233 8.73 4.36 -2.48
C PHE A 233 7.68 5.23 -1.80
N HIS A 234 7.13 6.22 -2.51
CA HIS A 234 6.07 7.09 -1.99
C HIS A 234 4.81 6.30 -1.63
N TRP A 235 4.36 5.41 -2.51
CA TRP A 235 3.20 4.55 -2.24
C TRP A 235 3.45 3.59 -1.08
N GLN A 236 4.64 3.00 -1.04
CA GLN A 236 5.06 2.12 0.06
C GLN A 236 5.06 2.87 1.41
N ALA A 237 5.68 4.06 1.45
CA ALA A 237 5.72 4.90 2.64
C ALA A 237 4.32 5.32 3.09
N LYS A 238 3.44 5.68 2.15
CA LYS A 238 2.03 5.97 2.46
C LYS A 238 1.30 4.78 3.06
N LEU A 239 1.50 3.58 2.53
CA LEU A 239 0.91 2.35 3.06
C LEU A 239 1.34 2.13 4.51
N ILE A 240 2.65 2.10 4.74
CA ILE A 240 3.23 1.88 6.07
C ILE A 240 2.75 2.96 7.06
N HIS A 241 2.71 4.21 6.62
CA HIS A 241 2.21 5.32 7.44
C HIS A 241 0.74 5.15 7.86
N GLN A 242 -0.14 4.66 6.96
CA GLN A 242 -1.53 4.40 7.34
C GLN A 242 -1.66 3.26 8.35
N TYR A 243 -0.86 2.20 8.22
CA TYR A 243 -0.81 1.12 9.21
C TYR A 243 -0.33 1.63 10.57
N GLU A 244 0.75 2.42 10.60
CA GLU A 244 1.28 2.97 11.84
C GLU A 244 0.28 3.89 12.53
N LYS A 245 -0.40 4.76 11.77
CA LYS A 245 -1.50 5.59 12.29
C LYS A 245 -2.60 4.75 12.92
N PHE A 246 -3.04 3.70 12.23
CA PHE A 246 -4.05 2.79 12.76
C PHE A 246 -3.59 2.12 14.06
N TYR A 247 -2.32 1.68 14.15
CA TYR A 247 -1.78 1.10 15.38
C TYR A 247 -1.76 2.10 16.53
N ILE A 248 -1.37 3.35 16.27
CA ILE A 248 -1.40 4.43 17.26
C ILE A 248 -2.85 4.69 17.72
N ALA A 249 -3.82 4.72 16.81
CA ALA A 249 -5.22 4.90 17.15
C ALA A 249 -5.76 3.76 18.03
N VAL A 250 -5.40 2.52 17.72
CA VAL A 250 -5.76 1.34 18.55
C VAL A 250 -5.11 1.43 19.94
N GLN A 251 -3.84 1.83 20.02
CA GLN A 251 -3.14 2.01 21.30
C GLN A 251 -3.77 3.13 22.14
N LYS A 252 -4.13 4.24 21.51
CA LYS A 252 -4.82 5.35 22.18
C LYS A 252 -6.15 4.91 22.79
N VAL A 253 -6.91 4.08 22.08
CA VAL A 253 -8.14 3.45 22.59
C VAL A 253 -7.87 2.57 23.81
N HIS A 254 -6.82 1.76 23.77
CA HIS A 254 -6.37 0.97 24.93
C HIS A 254 -6.04 1.85 26.14
N ASP A 255 -5.32 2.95 25.92
CA ASP A 255 -4.92 3.89 26.98
C ASP A 255 -6.14 4.64 27.55
N THR A 256 -7.06 5.09 26.69
CA THR A 256 -8.34 5.69 27.09
C THR A 256 -9.13 4.74 27.99
N CYS A 257 -9.30 3.46 27.61
CA CYS A 257 -10.01 2.50 28.46
C CYS A 257 -9.28 2.19 29.77
N THR A 258 -7.95 2.23 29.77
CA THR A 258 -7.16 2.08 31.01
C THR A 258 -7.36 3.27 31.94
N CYS A 259 -7.47 4.49 31.39
CA CYS A 259 -7.80 5.70 32.14
C CYS A 259 -9.20 5.60 32.74
N ILE A 260 -10.22 5.33 31.93
CA ILE A 260 -11.62 5.20 32.36
C ILE A 260 -11.75 4.14 33.45
N LEU A 261 -11.06 2.99 33.32
CA LEU A 261 -11.10 1.94 34.33
C LEU A 261 -10.63 2.41 35.72
N LYS A 262 -9.72 3.38 35.78
CA LYS A 262 -9.20 3.96 37.03
C LYS A 262 -10.10 5.06 37.58
N THR A 263 -10.71 5.87 36.72
CA THR A 263 -11.48 7.05 37.12
C THR A 263 -12.96 6.77 37.37
N THR A 264 -13.55 5.80 36.66
CA THR A 264 -15.00 5.59 36.73
C THR A 264 -15.48 4.96 38.04
N HIS A 265 -16.68 5.34 38.45
CA HIS A 265 -17.44 4.67 39.50
C HIS A 265 -18.49 3.70 38.93
N SER A 266 -18.80 3.76 37.63
CA SER A 266 -19.83 2.94 36.97
C SER A 266 -19.35 1.49 36.77
N SER A 267 -20.11 0.53 37.30
CA SER A 267 -19.80 -0.90 37.17
C SER A 267 -19.89 -1.39 35.72
N ALA A 268 -20.78 -0.79 34.91
CA ALA A 268 -20.99 -1.13 33.51
C ALA A 268 -19.77 -0.71 32.66
N GLU A 269 -19.28 0.51 32.86
CA GLU A 269 -18.07 1.03 32.20
C GLU A 269 -16.83 0.21 32.54
N LYS A 270 -16.63 -0.12 33.82
CA LYS A 270 -15.53 -1.00 34.25
C LYS A 270 -15.57 -2.34 33.55
N LYS A 271 -16.75 -2.95 33.45
CA LYS A 271 -16.93 -4.25 32.77
C LYS A 271 -16.60 -4.13 31.29
N LEU A 272 -17.02 -3.05 30.63
CA LEU A 272 -16.74 -2.79 29.23
C LEU A 272 -15.25 -2.62 28.96
N CYS A 273 -14.59 -1.70 29.68
CA CYS A 273 -13.17 -1.43 29.52
C CYS A 273 -12.34 -2.68 29.78
N LYS A 274 -12.66 -3.47 30.82
CA LYS A 274 -12.01 -4.76 31.07
C LYS A 274 -12.17 -5.74 29.90
N ASN A 275 -13.37 -5.84 29.33
CA ASN A 275 -13.63 -6.71 28.19
C ASN A 275 -12.87 -6.23 26.94
N MET A 276 -12.80 -4.92 26.71
CA MET A 276 -12.07 -4.35 25.58
C MET A 276 -10.56 -4.57 25.71
N LEU A 277 -9.98 -4.34 26.89
CA LEU A 277 -8.56 -4.61 27.14
C LEU A 277 -8.22 -6.10 26.94
N ARG A 278 -9.11 -6.99 27.39
CA ARG A 278 -8.97 -8.45 27.16
C ARG A 278 -9.05 -8.78 25.68
N LEU A 279 -10.02 -8.21 24.96
CA LEU A 279 -10.18 -8.42 23.53
C LEU A 279 -8.96 -7.92 22.77
N HIS A 280 -8.52 -6.67 23.01
CA HIS A 280 -7.33 -6.09 22.41
C HIS A 280 -6.12 -7.03 22.57
N ARG A 281 -5.84 -7.50 23.79
CA ARG A 281 -4.74 -8.44 24.05
C ARG A 281 -4.88 -9.76 23.28
N ALA A 282 -6.10 -10.25 23.06
CA ALA A 282 -6.34 -11.54 22.42
C ALA A 282 -6.46 -11.47 20.89
N SER A 283 -6.95 -10.36 20.34
CA SER A 283 -7.33 -10.25 18.93
C SER A 283 -6.50 -9.26 18.12
N PHE A 284 -5.85 -8.28 18.76
CA PHE A 284 -5.05 -7.30 18.05
C PHE A 284 -3.60 -7.77 17.95
N SER A 285 -3.11 -7.85 16.72
CA SER A 285 -1.71 -8.00 16.39
C SER A 285 -1.37 -7.05 15.25
N LYS A 286 -0.22 -6.36 15.32
CA LYS A 286 0.31 -5.64 14.16
C LYS A 286 0.39 -6.58 12.97
N MET A 287 0.09 -6.08 11.78
CA MET A 287 0.13 -6.89 10.57
C MET A 287 1.54 -7.44 10.40
N SER A 288 1.65 -8.76 10.34
CA SER A 288 2.91 -9.47 10.10
C SER A 288 2.86 -10.12 8.72
N LEU A 289 3.91 -9.93 7.93
CA LEU A 289 4.10 -10.58 6.64
C LEU A 289 4.75 -11.93 6.88
N TYR A 290 3.94 -12.98 6.85
CA TYR A 290 4.35 -14.38 7.04
C TYR A 290 5.16 -14.64 8.32
N GLY A 291 4.95 -13.86 9.39
CA GLY A 291 5.66 -14.00 10.66
C GLY A 291 7.07 -13.40 10.68
N MET A 292 7.57 -12.89 9.55
CA MET A 292 8.96 -12.41 9.44
C MET A 292 9.09 -10.92 9.74
N PHE A 293 8.20 -10.09 9.19
CA PHE A 293 8.28 -8.64 9.28
C PHE A 293 6.95 -8.03 9.67
N HIS A 294 6.95 -6.99 10.49
CA HIS A 294 5.75 -6.20 10.75
C HIS A 294 5.63 -5.07 9.73
N VAL A 295 4.42 -4.78 9.28
CA VAL A 295 4.14 -3.63 8.40
C VAL A 295 4.11 -2.37 9.25
N ASP A 296 5.29 -1.86 9.59
CA ASP A 296 5.51 -0.64 10.39
C ASP A 296 6.71 0.16 9.86
N ALA A 297 7.06 1.25 10.54
CA ALA A 297 8.14 2.14 10.11
C ALA A 297 9.51 1.43 10.02
N ALA A 298 9.75 0.39 10.83
CA ALA A 298 11.02 -0.34 10.82
C ALA A 298 11.20 -1.11 9.49
N LEU A 299 10.11 -1.59 8.89
CA LEU A 299 10.15 -2.25 7.57
C LEU A 299 10.62 -1.29 6.47
N GLN A 300 10.14 -0.04 6.46
CA GLN A 300 10.58 0.97 5.49
C GLN A 300 12.07 1.31 5.66
N GLN A 301 12.50 1.43 6.92
CA GLN A 301 13.90 1.69 7.24
C GLN A 301 14.80 0.53 6.80
N GLY A 302 14.41 -0.70 7.08
CA GLY A 302 15.14 -1.90 6.67
C GLY A 302 15.27 -2.02 5.15
N LEU A 303 14.20 -1.73 4.41
CA LEU A 303 14.24 -1.76 2.93
C LEU A 303 15.11 -0.66 2.34
N THR A 304 15.07 0.55 2.91
CA THR A 304 15.97 1.64 2.49
C THR A 304 17.44 1.31 2.78
N MET A 305 17.73 0.71 3.93
CA MET A 305 19.07 0.26 4.31
C MET A 305 19.59 -0.78 3.31
N LEU A 306 18.79 -1.83 3.07
CA LEU A 306 19.13 -2.89 2.11
C LEU A 306 19.37 -2.34 0.70
N LEU A 307 18.50 -1.44 0.22
CA LEU A 307 18.67 -0.80 -1.08
C LEU A 307 19.98 -0.01 -1.15
N THR A 308 20.32 0.72 -0.08
CA THR A 308 21.54 1.53 -0.02
C THR A 308 22.79 0.63 -0.05
N GLU A 309 22.81 -0.42 0.76
CA GLU A 309 23.93 -1.38 0.80
C GLU A 309 24.19 -2.02 -0.56
N TYR A 310 23.14 -2.53 -1.22
CA TYR A 310 23.28 -3.09 -2.56
C TYR A 310 23.64 -2.04 -3.61
N THR A 311 23.16 -0.79 -3.47
CA THR A 311 23.55 0.31 -4.36
C THR A 311 25.04 0.59 -4.25
N VAL A 312 25.60 0.60 -3.03
CA VAL A 312 27.05 0.75 -2.80
C VAL A 312 27.82 -0.39 -3.46
N VAL A 313 27.37 -1.63 -3.31
CA VAL A 313 28.00 -2.79 -3.96
C VAL A 313 27.95 -2.67 -5.49
N LEU A 314 26.81 -2.28 -6.06
CA LEU A 314 26.67 -2.06 -7.51
C LEU A 314 27.61 -0.97 -8.02
N LEU A 315 27.76 0.12 -7.25
CA LEU A 315 28.71 1.20 -7.58
C LEU A 315 30.16 0.72 -7.52
N GLN A 316 30.53 -0.09 -6.52
CA GLN A 316 31.88 -0.67 -6.43
C GLN A 316 32.21 -1.52 -7.66
N PHE A 317 31.28 -2.37 -8.10
CA PHE A 317 31.47 -3.18 -9.32
C PHE A 317 31.50 -2.38 -10.62
N ALA A 318 30.91 -1.18 -10.64
CA ALA A 318 30.94 -0.31 -11.81
C ALA A 318 32.22 0.54 -11.90
N LEU A 319 32.94 0.72 -10.79
CA LEU A 319 34.16 1.55 -10.71
C LEU A 319 35.46 0.74 -10.71
N LEU A 320 35.38 -0.58 -10.48
CA LEU A 320 36.52 -1.52 -10.48
C LEU A 320 36.73 -2.15 -11.85
#